data_AF-A0A7Z8K1S7-F1
#
_entry.id   AF-A0A7Z8K1S7-F1
#
_cell.length_a   1.000
_cell.length_b   1.000
_cell.length_c   1.000
_cell.angle_alpha   90.00
_cell.angle_beta   90.00
_cell.angle_gamma   90.00
#
_symmetry.space_group_name_H-M   'P 1'
#
loop_
_entity.id
_entity.type
_entity.pdbx_description
1 polymer ?
#
loop_
_entity_poly.entity_id
_entity_poly.type
_entity_poly.pdbx_seq_one_letter_code
_entity_poly.pdbx_strand_id
1 'polypeptide(L)'
;MRLRRPVVAAEVPSGFHAAEARALQVALTQVLTGVERAADRPVPVDVVLEAGRDDAVVVVCRNRVVGFVPAAHAAGLRAQVDRAGRRTHVVAPATVARHDGLWHVWVGPEPEGGVPPVPDGLDTLPEPQATVLGVPLRRDGS
;
A
#
# COMPACT_ATOMS: atom_id res chain seq x y z
N MET A 1 0.95 -9.42 28.63
CA MET A 1 -0.33 -9.19 27.93
C MET A 1 -0.15 -8.02 26.98
N ARG A 2 -0.03 -8.25 25.65
CA ARG A 2 0.10 -7.15 24.68
C ARG A 2 -1.29 -6.53 24.49
N LEU A 3 -1.50 -5.32 24.99
CA LEU A 3 -2.72 -4.55 24.69
C LEU A 3 -2.75 -4.29 23.18
N ARG A 4 -3.76 -4.80 22.47
CA ARG A 4 -4.01 -4.39 21.08
C ARG A 4 -4.31 -2.88 21.11
N ARG A 5 -3.66 -2.13 20.22
CA ARG A 5 -4.00 -0.71 20.04
C ARG A 5 -5.46 -0.61 19.59
N PRO A 6 -6.22 0.40 20.07
CA PRO A 6 -7.53 0.74 19.51
C PRO A 6 -7.45 0.95 18.00
N VAL A 7 -8.56 0.64 17.32
CA VAL A 7 -8.69 0.72 15.87
C VAL A 7 -9.91 1.57 15.52
N VAL A 8 -9.78 2.44 14.53
CA VAL A 8 -10.89 3.20 13.93
C VAL A 8 -10.88 2.99 12.42
N ALA A 9 -12.06 2.86 11.82
CA ALA A 9 -12.17 2.73 10.37
C ALA A 9 -11.89 4.07 9.69
N ALA A 10 -11.14 4.02 8.59
CA ALA A 10 -10.92 5.15 7.72
C ALA A 10 -12.15 5.39 6.85
N GLU A 11 -12.48 6.65 6.61
CA GLU A 11 -13.52 7.03 5.66
C GLU A 11 -12.92 7.07 4.25
N VAL A 12 -13.11 5.98 3.50
CA VAL A 12 -12.61 5.81 2.12
C VAL A 12 -13.76 5.33 1.19
N PRO A 13 -14.76 6.18 0.88
CA PRO A 13 -16.01 5.73 0.28
C PRO A 13 -15.85 5.16 -1.14
N SER A 14 -14.98 5.74 -1.97
CA SER A 14 -14.77 5.32 -3.36
C SER A 14 -13.58 4.38 -3.56
N GLY A 15 -12.77 4.18 -2.52
CA GLY A 15 -11.45 3.60 -2.65
C GLY A 15 -10.48 4.39 -3.54
N PHE A 16 -9.23 3.91 -3.62
CA PHE A 16 -8.18 4.41 -4.51
C PHE A 16 -7.03 3.40 -4.65
N HIS A 17 -6.25 3.50 -5.72
CA HIS A 17 -4.97 2.81 -5.82
C HIS A 17 -3.91 3.51 -4.97
N ALA A 18 -3.22 2.76 -4.12
CA ALA A 18 -2.05 3.28 -3.42
C ALA A 18 -0.92 3.55 -4.43
N ALA A 19 -0.26 4.69 -4.27
CA ALA A 19 0.80 5.16 -5.15
C ALA A 19 2.16 4.53 -4.84
N GLU A 20 3.05 4.61 -5.83
CA GLU A 20 4.44 4.15 -5.81
C GLU A 20 4.58 2.64 -5.66
N ALA A 21 3.62 1.89 -6.19
CA ALA A 21 3.62 0.43 -6.19
C ALA A 21 4.88 -0.11 -6.89
N ARG A 22 5.26 0.46 -8.04
CA ARG A 22 6.51 0.15 -8.76
C ARG A 22 7.75 0.18 -7.85
N ALA A 23 7.90 1.23 -7.04
CA ALA A 23 9.02 1.38 -6.12
C ALA A 23 8.93 0.48 -4.87
N LEU A 24 7.77 -0.14 -4.62
CA LEU A 24 7.50 -0.89 -3.39
C LEU A 24 7.28 -2.40 -3.63
N GLN A 25 7.60 -2.91 -4.82
CA GLN A 25 7.41 -4.32 -5.17
C GLN A 25 8.05 -5.31 -4.18
N VAL A 26 9.22 -4.97 -3.62
CA VAL A 26 9.86 -5.81 -2.60
C VAL A 26 9.00 -5.87 -1.34
N ALA A 27 8.50 -4.74 -0.85
CA ALA A 27 7.64 -4.69 0.33
C ALA A 27 6.30 -5.40 0.08
N LEU A 28 5.68 -5.17 -1.09
CA LEU A 28 4.45 -5.81 -1.52
C LEU A 28 4.58 -7.34 -1.61
N THR A 29 5.69 -7.83 -2.17
CA THR A 29 5.98 -9.26 -2.22
C THR A 29 6.17 -9.84 -0.81
N GLN A 30 6.81 -9.10 0.09
CA GLN A 30 7.09 -9.56 1.46
C GLN A 30 5.87 -9.56 2.38
N VAL A 31 4.83 -8.76 2.09
CA VAL A 31 3.59 -8.83 2.86
C VAL A 31 2.75 -10.04 2.46
N LEU A 32 2.95 -10.62 1.28
CA LEU A 32 2.21 -11.80 0.83
C LEU A 32 2.91 -13.12 1.21
N THR A 33 2.13 -14.10 1.64
CA THR A 33 2.59 -15.48 1.83
C THR A 33 2.89 -16.15 0.49
N GLY A 34 3.63 -17.28 0.51
CA GLY A 34 3.89 -18.04 -0.71
C GLY A 34 2.61 -18.52 -1.40
N VAL A 35 1.59 -18.91 -0.63
CA VAL A 35 0.29 -19.36 -1.15
C VAL A 35 -0.47 -18.20 -1.78
N GLU A 36 -0.55 -17.04 -1.12
CA GLU A 36 -1.20 -15.84 -1.65
C GLU A 36 -0.56 -15.39 -2.98
N ARG A 37 0.78 -15.43 -3.07
CA ARG A 37 1.49 -15.07 -4.31
C ARG A 37 1.24 -16.05 -5.45
N ALA A 38 1.07 -17.33 -5.14
CA ALA A 38 0.85 -18.37 -6.15
C ALA A 38 -0.61 -18.50 -6.60
N ALA A 39 -1.56 -17.94 -5.84
CA ALA A 39 -2.99 -18.14 -6.08
C ALA A 39 -3.57 -17.35 -7.26
N ASP A 40 -2.77 -16.47 -7.89
CA ASP A 40 -3.13 -15.62 -9.05
C ASP A 40 -4.52 -14.98 -8.95
N ARG A 41 -4.89 -14.55 -7.74
CA ARG A 41 -6.17 -13.93 -7.43
C ARG A 41 -5.96 -12.76 -6.48
N PRO A 42 -6.87 -11.77 -6.47
CA PRO A 42 -6.81 -10.67 -5.52
C PRO A 42 -6.80 -11.18 -4.07
N VAL A 43 -5.95 -10.58 -3.24
CA VAL A 43 -5.74 -10.96 -1.84
C VAL A 43 -6.34 -9.87 -0.94
N PRO A 44 -7.46 -10.14 -0.23
CA PRO A 44 -8.02 -9.19 0.71
C PRO A 44 -7.11 -9.05 1.92
N VAL A 45 -6.87 -7.81 2.35
CA VAL A 45 -6.05 -7.45 3.51
C VAL A 45 -6.65 -6.26 4.24
N ASP A 46 -6.26 -6.08 5.50
CA ASP A 46 -6.44 -4.80 6.18
C ASP A 46 -5.15 -4.00 6.09
N VAL A 47 -5.28 -2.70 5.84
CA VAL A 47 -4.16 -1.74 5.88
C VAL A 47 -4.36 -0.75 7.01
N VAL A 48 -3.25 -0.29 7.57
CA VAL A 48 -3.19 0.84 8.50
C VAL A 48 -2.73 2.06 7.72
N LEU A 49 -3.38 3.19 7.95
CA LEU A 49 -2.94 4.49 7.45
C LEU A 49 -2.14 5.18 8.54
N GLU A 50 -0.90 5.57 8.22
CA GLU A 50 -0.01 6.25 9.16
C GLU A 50 0.50 7.57 8.60
N ALA A 51 0.78 8.50 9.50
CA ALA A 51 1.44 9.76 9.17
C ALA A 51 2.88 9.48 8.71
N GLY A 52 3.19 9.86 7.48
CA GLY A 52 4.54 9.85 6.95
C GLY A 52 5.32 11.10 7.33
N ARG A 53 6.42 11.33 6.61
CA ARG A 53 7.14 12.61 6.65
C ARG A 53 6.31 13.68 5.94
N ASP A 54 6.40 14.91 6.42
CA ASP A 54 5.68 16.06 5.88
C ASP A 54 4.16 15.77 5.84
N ASP A 55 3.50 15.99 4.69
CA ASP A 55 2.06 15.76 4.51
C ASP A 55 1.73 14.36 3.99
N ALA A 56 2.73 13.48 3.84
CA ALA A 56 2.50 12.14 3.32
C ALA A 56 1.67 11.29 4.28
N VAL A 57 0.82 10.44 3.72
CA VAL A 57 0.16 9.34 4.44
C VAL A 57 0.59 8.04 3.80
N VAL A 58 1.12 7.12 4.61
CA VAL A 58 1.61 5.83 4.14
C VAL A 58 0.57 4.75 4.38
N VAL A 59 0.51 3.79 3.46
CA VAL A 59 -0.32 2.59 3.54
C VAL A 59 0.54 1.46 4.09
N VAL A 60 0.20 0.94 5.25
CA VAL A 60 0.96 -0.10 5.96
C VAL A 60 0.19 -1.40 5.98
N CYS A 61 0.77 -2.47 5.45
CA CYS A 61 0.22 -3.83 5.52
C CYS A 61 1.22 -4.73 6.25
N ARG A 62 0.76 -5.52 7.23
CA ARG A 62 1.59 -6.50 7.96
C ARG A 62 2.95 -5.92 8.41
N ASN A 63 2.93 -4.69 8.94
CA ASN A 63 4.07 -3.88 9.41
C ASN A 63 5.08 -3.45 8.32
N ARG A 64 4.64 -3.31 7.06
CA ARG A 64 5.47 -2.78 5.96
C ARG A 64 4.71 -1.69 5.20
N VAL A 65 5.42 -0.65 4.78
CA VAL A 65 4.89 0.35 3.85
C VAL A 65 4.73 -0.31 2.49
N VAL A 66 3.50 -0.33 1.97
CA VAL A 66 3.13 -0.96 0.70
C VAL A 66 2.62 0.05 -0.33
N GLY A 67 2.51 1.32 0.04
CA GLY A 67 2.10 2.39 -0.85
C GLY A 67 1.98 3.72 -0.13
N PHE A 68 1.71 4.75 -0.91
CA PHE A 68 1.38 6.09 -0.42
C PHE A 68 -0.06 6.44 -0.80
N VAL A 69 -0.71 7.24 0.03
CA VAL A 69 -2.02 7.80 -0.31
C VAL A 69 -1.82 8.85 -1.41
N PRO A 70 -2.54 8.77 -2.54
CA PRO A 70 -2.44 9.78 -3.60
C PRO A 70 -2.86 11.17 -3.12
N ALA A 71 -2.32 12.21 -3.76
CA ALA A 71 -2.53 13.61 -3.34
C ALA A 71 -4.01 14.00 -3.20
N ALA A 72 -4.89 13.46 -4.07
CA ALA A 72 -6.33 13.70 -4.04
C ALA A 72 -7.01 13.25 -2.72
N HIS A 73 -6.43 12.28 -2.00
CA HIS A 73 -6.98 11.73 -0.76
C HIS A 73 -6.13 12.08 0.48
N ALA A 74 -4.89 12.55 0.28
CA ALA A 74 -3.90 12.71 1.33
C ALA A 74 -4.37 13.63 2.46
N ALA A 75 -4.87 14.83 2.16
CA ALA A 75 -5.27 15.80 3.17
C ALA A 75 -6.41 15.29 4.08
N GLY A 76 -7.43 14.66 3.49
CA GLY A 76 -8.56 14.11 4.23
C GLY A 76 -8.15 12.95 5.15
N LEU A 77 -7.34 12.03 4.64
CA LEU A 77 -6.85 10.90 5.42
C LEU A 77 -5.82 11.31 6.47
N ARG A 78 -4.99 12.32 6.18
CA ARG A 78 -4.06 12.91 7.16
C ARG A 78 -4.82 13.44 8.36
N ALA A 79 -5.89 14.19 8.13
CA ALA A 79 -6.73 14.72 9.21
C ALA A 79 -7.39 13.61 10.05
N GLN A 80 -7.79 12.49 9.45
CA GLN A 80 -8.30 11.33 10.20
C GLN A 80 -7.22 10.69 11.08
N VAL A 81 -6.02 10.49 10.53
CA VAL A 81 -4.86 9.96 11.26
C VAL A 81 -4.49 10.86 12.45
N ASP A 82 -4.44 12.18 12.24
CA ASP A 82 -4.11 13.13 13.29
C ASP A 82 -5.18 13.16 14.39
N ARG A 83 -6.46 13.10 14.01
CA ARG A 83 -7.58 13.03 14.96
C ARG A 83 -7.57 11.76 15.81
N ALA A 84 -7.23 10.61 15.21
CA ALA A 84 -7.15 9.33 15.92
C ALA A 84 -5.99 9.29 16.92
N GLY A 85 -4.89 10.00 16.60
CA GLY A 85 -3.71 10.12 17.43
C GLY A 85 -2.83 8.87 17.45
N ARG A 86 -1.59 9.00 17.96
CA ARG A 86 -0.51 7.99 17.85
C ARG A 86 -0.79 6.63 18.52
N ARG A 87 -1.81 6.54 19.37
CA ARG A 87 -2.15 5.31 20.10
C ARG A 87 -3.25 4.49 19.42
N THR A 88 -3.84 5.01 18.35
CA THR A 88 -4.96 4.42 17.62
C THR A 88 -4.55 4.16 16.18
N HIS A 89 -4.93 3.01 15.63
CA HIS A 89 -4.72 2.71 14.22
C HIS A 89 -5.95 3.15 13.41
N VAL A 90 -5.72 3.91 12.36
CA VAL A 90 -6.73 4.18 11.32
C VAL A 90 -6.60 3.07 10.28
N VAL A 91 -7.66 2.28 10.07
CA VAL A 91 -7.62 1.09 9.20
C VAL A 91 -8.60 1.19 8.05
N ALA A 92 -8.24 0.62 6.91
CA ALA A 92 -9.14 0.44 5.78
C ALA A 92 -9.05 -1.00 5.26
N PRO A 93 -10.15 -1.56 4.73
CA PRO A 93 -10.05 -2.75 3.89
C PRO A 93 -9.22 -2.41 2.65
N ALA A 94 -8.53 -3.41 2.12
CA ALA A 94 -7.75 -3.27 0.91
C ALA A 94 -7.62 -4.60 0.18
N THR A 95 -7.24 -4.52 -1.09
CA THR A 95 -7.02 -5.67 -1.95
C THR A 95 -5.66 -5.55 -2.62
N VAL A 96 -4.82 -6.57 -2.47
CA VAL A 96 -3.53 -6.67 -3.18
C VAL A 96 -3.75 -7.53 -4.42
N ALA A 97 -3.48 -6.97 -5.59
CA ALA A 97 -3.72 -7.65 -6.87
C ALA A 97 -2.56 -7.40 -7.83
N ARG A 98 -2.43 -8.27 -8.84
CA ARG A 98 -1.41 -8.14 -9.87
C ARG A 98 -1.97 -7.43 -11.08
N HIS A 99 -1.32 -6.36 -11.53
CA HIS A 99 -1.64 -5.62 -12.74
C HIS A 99 -0.34 -5.40 -13.52
N ASP A 100 -0.32 -5.72 -14.82
CA ASP A 100 0.85 -5.60 -15.70
C ASP A 100 2.16 -6.18 -15.13
N GLY A 101 2.03 -7.31 -14.44
CA GLY A 101 3.16 -8.04 -13.85
C GLY A 101 3.62 -7.51 -12.49
N LEU A 102 3.11 -6.37 -12.02
CA LEU A 102 3.41 -5.74 -10.74
C LEU A 102 2.28 -5.96 -9.72
N TRP A 103 2.63 -5.98 -8.44
CA TRP A 103 1.64 -5.95 -7.35
C TRP A 103 1.19 -4.52 -7.12
N HIS A 104 -0.12 -4.32 -6.95
CA HIS A 104 -0.74 -3.05 -6.58
C HIS A 104 -1.68 -3.24 -5.41
N VAL A 105 -2.02 -2.13 -4.73
CA VAL A 105 -2.94 -2.13 -3.59
C VAL A 105 -4.10 -1.20 -3.90
N TRP A 106 -5.29 -1.76 -3.95
CA TRP A 106 -6.53 -0.99 -3.84
C TRP A 106 -6.86 -0.78 -2.37
N VAL A 107 -7.03 0.46 -1.93
CA VAL A 107 -7.42 0.82 -0.56
C VAL A 107 -8.87 1.28 -0.58
N GLY A 108 -9.69 0.71 0.28
CA GLY A 108 -11.13 0.94 0.34
C GLY A 108 -11.94 -0.32 0.03
N PRO A 109 -13.28 -0.22 0.05
CA PRO A 109 -14.14 -1.34 -0.33
C PRO A 109 -13.85 -1.75 -1.78
N GLU A 110 -13.89 -3.05 -2.05
CA GLU A 110 -13.78 -3.54 -3.43
C GLU A 110 -15.00 -3.08 -4.23
N PRO A 111 -14.81 -2.34 -5.34
CA PRO A 111 -15.92 -1.82 -6.12
C PRO A 111 -16.63 -2.94 -6.88
N GLU A 112 -17.93 -2.74 -7.12
CA GLU A 112 -18.74 -3.64 -7.94
C GLU A 112 -18.18 -3.67 -9.37
N GLY A 113 -17.87 -4.87 -9.86
CA GLY A 113 -17.18 -5.05 -11.15
C GLY A 113 -15.66 -5.20 -11.05
N GLY A 114 -15.09 -5.15 -9.84
CA GLY A 114 -13.67 -5.38 -9.58
C GLY A 114 -12.83 -4.10 -9.58
N VAL A 115 -11.58 -4.23 -9.13
CA VAL A 115 -10.65 -3.11 -8.97
C VAL A 115 -10.44 -2.38 -10.31
N PRO A 116 -10.62 -1.04 -10.38
CA PRO A 116 -10.38 -0.23 -11.58
C PRO A 116 -8.93 -0.37 -12.07
N PRO A 117 -8.64 -0.03 -13.34
CA PRO A 117 -7.25 0.04 -13.80
C PRO A 117 -6.45 1.07 -13.01
N VAL A 118 -5.14 0.84 -12.88
CA VAL A 118 -4.22 1.75 -12.21
C VAL A 118 -4.07 3.02 -13.05
N PRO A 119 -4.30 4.23 -12.49
CA PRO A 119 -4.13 5.48 -13.23
C PRO A 119 -2.68 5.70 -13.68
N ASP A 120 -2.52 6.30 -14.85
CA ASP A 120 -1.20 6.75 -15.34
C ASP A 120 -0.58 7.78 -14.40
N GLY A 121 0.75 7.74 -14.26
CA GLY A 121 1.50 8.68 -13.43
C GLY A 121 1.31 8.51 -11.92
N LEU A 122 0.62 7.45 -11.48
CA LEU A 122 0.48 7.13 -10.06
C LEU A 122 1.80 6.64 -9.44
N ASP A 123 2.60 5.94 -10.23
CA ASP A 123 3.93 5.46 -9.85
C ASP A 123 4.99 6.36 -10.49
N THR A 124 5.53 7.28 -9.70
CA THR A 124 6.54 8.25 -10.17
C THR A 124 7.96 7.82 -9.83
N LEU A 125 8.11 6.97 -8.81
CA LEU A 125 9.38 6.44 -8.36
C LEU A 125 9.77 5.19 -9.16
N PRO A 126 11.07 5.04 -9.50
CA PRO A 126 11.54 3.88 -10.25
C PRO A 126 11.50 2.60 -9.39
N GLU A 127 11.57 1.45 -10.06
CA GLU A 127 11.69 0.16 -9.38
C GLU A 127 12.93 0.12 -8.48
N PRO A 128 12.88 -0.61 -7.34
CA PRO A 128 14.06 -0.82 -6.51
C PRO A 128 15.16 -1.47 -7.33
N GLN A 129 16.34 -0.87 -7.34
CA GLN A 129 17.50 -1.53 -7.93
C GLN A 129 17.81 -2.79 -7.12
N ALA A 130 17.92 -3.92 -7.80
CA ALA A 130 18.32 -5.17 -7.16
C ALA A 130 19.69 -4.98 -6.51
N THR A 131 19.81 -5.31 -5.22
CA THR A 131 21.07 -5.22 -4.47
C THR A 131 21.39 -6.52 -3.77
N VAL A 132 22.67 -6.83 -3.63
CA VAL A 132 23.19 -7.90 -2.76
C VAL A 132 24.10 -7.25 -1.73
N LEU A 133 23.77 -7.36 -0.45
CA LEU A 133 24.51 -6.71 0.65
C LEU A 133 24.70 -5.19 0.44
N GLY A 134 23.70 -4.52 -0.17
CA GLY A 134 23.77 -3.09 -0.47
C GLY A 134 24.56 -2.73 -1.73
N VAL A 135 25.15 -3.70 -2.43
CA VAL A 135 25.82 -3.49 -3.72
C VAL A 135 24.81 -3.64 -4.85
N PRO A 136 24.63 -2.63 -5.72
CA PRO A 136 23.70 -2.74 -6.84
C PRO A 136 24.16 -3.79 -7.85
N LEU A 137 23.25 -4.69 -8.20
CA LEU A 137 23.43 -5.61 -9.32
C LEU A 137 23.19 -4.82 -10.61
N ARG A 138 24.25 -4.35 -11.26
CA ARG A 138 24.14 -3.90 -12.65
C ARG A 138 23.81 -5.10 -13.51
N ARG A 139 22.71 -5.04 -14.27
CA ARG A 139 22.58 -5.86 -15.48
C ARG A 139 23.31 -5.12 -16.58
N ASP A 140 24.59 -5.41 -16.76
CA ASP A 140 25.29 -5.03 -17.98
C ASP A 140 24.75 -5.94 -19.09
N GLY A 141 23.98 -5.36 -20.03
CA GLY A 141 23.54 -6.06 -21.24
C GLY A 141 22.12 -5.70 -21.67
N SER A 142 21.99 -4.61 -22.42
CA SER A 142 21.08 -4.55 -23.56
C SER A 142 21.90 -4.71 -24.83
#